data_AF-A0AAX4KN38-F1
#
_entry.id   AF-A0AAX4KN38-F1
#
_cell.length_a   1.000
_cell.length_b   1.000
_cell.length_c   1.000
_cell.angle_alpha   90.00
_cell.angle_beta   90.00
_cell.angle_gamma   90.00
#
_symmetry.space_group_name_H-M   'P 1'
#
loop_
_entity.id
_entity.type
_entity.pdbx_description
1 polymer ?
#
loop_
_entity_poly.entity_id
_entity_poly.type
_entity_poly.pdbx_seq_one_letter_code
_entity_poly.pdbx_strand_id
1 'polypeptide(L)'
;MAWSFFTNPFGASSSSSSPTSTQPIETETQTDILTPPSLIPPASKVNKYETVLQDEEKYQEVQYPTTEQVPGCMTLLDEFLMCYALAPQLRSMYRYGEFRDCTWKWEDFKYCLSLKSDDEEMRRKLWIKRRAEWWAKRRVDGSSEDVWDVRREPPKNFPPLVTEEITSESSTT
;
A
#
# COMPACT_ATOMS: atom_id res chain seq x y z
N MET A 1 53.60 -6.38 -5.05
CA MET A 1 53.64 -5.26 -4.07
C MET A 1 52.23 -5.18 -3.50
N ALA A 2 51.91 -5.85 -2.38
CA ALA A 2 52.34 -5.51 -1.02
C ALA A 2 51.92 -4.08 -0.62
N TRP A 3 51.07 -3.73 0.36
CA TRP A 3 50.09 -4.37 1.28
C TRP A 3 49.41 -3.19 2.05
N SER A 4 48.19 -3.38 2.55
CA SER A 4 47.57 -2.69 3.73
C SER A 4 47.22 -1.19 3.62
N PHE A 5 46.08 -0.68 4.11
CA PHE A 5 45.45 -0.95 5.40
C PHE A 5 43.91 -1.03 5.34
N PHE A 6 43.43 -2.17 5.83
CA PHE A 6 42.11 -2.39 6.41
C PHE A 6 41.99 -1.62 7.73
N THR A 7 40.88 -0.93 7.97
CA THR A 7 40.28 -0.76 9.30
C THR A 7 38.76 -0.61 9.18
N ASN A 8 38.02 -1.71 9.18
CA ASN A 8 36.71 -1.76 9.82
C ASN A 8 36.95 -2.32 11.22
N PRO A 9 36.60 -1.60 12.30
CA PRO A 9 36.75 -2.12 13.63
C PRO A 9 35.70 -3.22 13.85
N PHE A 10 36.26 -4.41 13.97
CA PHE A 10 35.74 -5.63 14.58
C PHE A 10 34.96 -5.38 15.89
N GLY A 11 34.01 -6.26 16.18
CA GLY A 11 33.40 -6.44 17.51
C GLY A 11 31.90 -6.73 17.41
N ALA A 12 31.44 -7.88 16.93
CA ALA A 12 31.58 -9.24 17.48
C ALA A 12 31.02 -9.42 18.91
N SER A 13 30.10 -10.40 19.00
CA SER A 13 29.86 -11.29 20.15
C SER A 13 29.04 -10.72 21.31
N SER A 14 27.81 -11.18 21.56
CA SER A 14 27.33 -12.49 22.06
C SER A 14 27.10 -12.49 23.59
N SER A 15 26.39 -13.53 24.04
CA SER A 15 25.97 -13.90 25.41
C SER A 15 24.64 -13.30 25.89
N SER A 16 23.54 -14.05 26.03
CA SER A 16 23.25 -15.27 26.81
C SER A 16 23.13 -15.04 28.32
N SER A 17 21.90 -15.11 28.84
CA SER A 17 21.61 -15.64 30.18
C SER A 17 20.20 -16.25 30.22
N SER A 18 20.15 -17.56 30.46
CA SER A 18 19.01 -18.34 30.98
C SER A 18 18.78 -17.98 32.48
N PRO A 19 17.72 -18.40 33.22
CA PRO A 19 17.09 -19.74 33.20
C PRO A 19 15.56 -19.85 33.48
N THR A 20 15.03 -21.01 33.10
CA THR A 20 14.06 -21.91 33.79
C THR A 20 13.18 -21.40 34.94
N SER A 21 11.86 -21.62 34.81
CA SER A 21 10.97 -22.21 35.84
C SER A 21 9.62 -22.54 35.19
N THR A 22 9.33 -23.80 34.87
CA THR A 22 8.58 -24.77 35.70
C THR A 22 7.15 -24.31 36.06
N GLN A 23 6.19 -24.96 35.38
CA GLN A 23 4.84 -25.41 35.76
C GLN A 23 4.37 -25.07 37.20
N PRO A 24 3.07 -24.77 37.37
CA PRO A 24 2.14 -25.85 37.71
C PRO A 24 0.77 -25.78 36.99
N ILE A 25 0.39 -26.92 36.41
CA ILE A 25 -0.84 -27.70 36.65
C ILE A 25 -1.94 -26.99 37.46
N GLU A 26 -3.14 -26.89 36.87
CA GLU A 26 -4.47 -27.26 37.44
C GLU A 26 -5.52 -27.05 36.34
N THR A 27 -6.01 -28.13 35.72
CA THR A 27 -7.27 -28.84 36.05
C THR A 27 -8.53 -28.10 35.58
N GLU A 28 -9.10 -28.63 34.49
CA GLU A 28 -10.52 -28.75 34.14
C GLU A 28 -11.44 -27.53 34.29
N THR A 29 -12.12 -27.13 33.22
CA THR A 29 -13.54 -27.49 32.98
C THR A 29 -14.03 -26.86 31.66
N GLN A 30 -14.66 -27.70 30.85
CA GLN A 30 -15.33 -27.40 29.58
C GLN A 30 -16.58 -26.54 29.80
N THR A 31 -16.78 -25.48 29.01
CA THR A 31 -18.13 -25.01 28.67
C THR A 31 -18.12 -24.26 27.32
N ASP A 32 -18.79 -24.86 26.34
CA ASP A 32 -19.16 -24.28 25.05
C ASP A 32 -20.05 -23.03 25.22
N ILE A 33 -19.65 -21.87 24.70
CA ILE A 33 -20.58 -20.83 24.22
C ILE A 33 -19.96 -20.09 23.02
N LEU A 34 -20.70 -20.11 21.90
CA LEU A 34 -20.43 -19.40 20.64
C LEU A 34 -20.27 -17.89 20.85
N THR A 35 -19.13 -17.33 20.40
CA THR A 35 -18.90 -15.87 20.35
C THR A 35 -18.58 -15.46 18.90
N PRO A 36 -19.18 -14.36 18.38
CA PRO A 36 -18.97 -13.86 17.02
C PRO A 36 -17.51 -13.42 16.75
N PRO A 37 -17.01 -13.49 15.51
CA PRO A 37 -15.62 -13.16 15.21
C PRO A 37 -15.45 -11.64 15.15
N SER A 38 -14.98 -11.03 16.24
CA SER A 38 -14.43 -9.68 16.19
C SER A 38 -13.38 -9.51 17.28
N LEU A 39 -12.16 -9.95 17.00
CA LEU A 39 -10.94 -9.50 17.68
C LEU A 39 -9.78 -9.59 16.69
N ILE A 40 -9.54 -8.52 15.94
CA ILE A 40 -8.26 -8.32 15.25
C ILE A 40 -7.34 -7.63 16.27
N PRO A 41 -6.23 -8.26 16.71
CA PRO A 41 -5.24 -7.59 17.55
C PRO A 41 -4.51 -6.50 16.76
N PRO A 42 -4.02 -5.42 17.43
CA PRO A 42 -3.35 -4.30 16.76
C PRO A 42 -2.04 -4.79 16.16
N ALA A 43 -2.07 -5.01 14.85
CA ALA A 43 -0.98 -5.60 14.12
C ALA A 43 0.22 -4.63 14.11
N SER A 44 1.36 -5.08 14.66
CA SER A 44 2.62 -4.33 14.62
C SER A 44 2.97 -3.99 13.16
N LYS A 45 3.61 -2.85 12.90
CA LYS A 45 3.71 -2.20 11.58
C LYS A 45 4.17 -3.08 10.39
N VAL A 46 4.88 -4.20 10.64
CA VAL A 46 5.24 -5.21 9.62
C VAL A 46 4.00 -5.90 9.04
N ASN A 47 2.92 -6.04 9.83
CA ASN A 47 1.66 -6.61 9.40
C ASN A 47 0.85 -5.68 8.46
N LYS A 48 0.93 -4.35 8.61
CA LYS A 48 0.10 -3.42 7.79
C LYS A 48 0.46 -3.51 6.30
N TYR A 49 1.75 -3.62 5.97
CA TYR A 49 2.17 -3.75 4.57
C TYR A 49 1.70 -5.07 3.97
N GLU A 50 1.88 -6.17 4.68
CA GLU A 50 1.51 -7.50 4.19
C GLU A 50 -0.01 -7.65 4.01
N THR A 51 -0.81 -7.16 4.96
CA THR A 51 -2.28 -7.16 4.81
C THR A 51 -2.72 -6.33 3.60
N VAL A 52 -2.17 -5.13 3.44
CA VAL A 52 -2.49 -4.27 2.28
C VAL A 52 -2.06 -4.93 0.98
N LEU A 53 -0.88 -5.55 0.93
CA LEU A 53 -0.41 -6.25 -0.26
C LEU A 53 -1.38 -7.38 -0.66
N GLN A 54 -1.80 -8.23 0.29
CA GLN A 54 -2.76 -9.31 0.02
C GLN A 54 -4.10 -8.78 -0.50
N ASP A 55 -4.58 -7.66 0.03
CA ASP A 55 -5.82 -7.04 -0.44
C ASP A 55 -5.65 -6.43 -1.84
N GLU A 56 -4.53 -5.78 -2.13
CA GLU A 56 -4.21 -5.25 -3.46
C GLU A 56 -4.05 -6.34 -4.51
N GLU A 57 -3.45 -7.49 -4.17
CA GLU A 57 -3.38 -8.64 -5.06
C GLU A 57 -4.79 -9.12 -5.45
N LYS A 58 -5.69 -9.29 -4.48
CA LYS A 58 -7.09 -9.65 -4.74
C LYS A 58 -7.79 -8.63 -5.65
N TYR A 59 -7.62 -7.34 -5.38
CA TYR A 59 -8.21 -6.29 -6.21
C TYR A 59 -7.68 -6.33 -7.65
N GLN A 60 -6.40 -6.64 -7.84
CA GLN A 60 -5.79 -6.67 -9.15
C GLN A 60 -6.06 -7.94 -9.93
N GLU A 61 -6.26 -9.07 -9.27
CA GLU A 61 -6.79 -10.29 -9.88
C GLU A 61 -8.18 -10.07 -10.48
N VAL A 62 -9.03 -9.30 -9.77
CA VAL A 62 -10.35 -8.89 -10.27
C VAL A 62 -10.24 -7.88 -11.41
N GLN A 63 -9.27 -6.96 -11.36
CA GLN A 63 -9.04 -5.98 -12.42
C GLN A 63 -8.53 -6.61 -13.72
N TYR A 64 -7.70 -7.65 -13.61
CA TYR A 64 -7.13 -8.36 -14.75
C TYR A 64 -7.56 -9.83 -14.70
N PRO A 65 -8.82 -10.19 -15.05
CA PRO A 65 -9.36 -11.54 -15.00
C PRO A 65 -8.88 -12.46 -16.13
N THR A 66 -8.41 -11.92 -17.26
CA THR A 66 -7.87 -12.68 -18.40
C THR A 66 -6.47 -12.18 -18.80
N THR A 67 -5.70 -12.99 -19.54
CA THR A 67 -4.34 -12.64 -20.00
C THR A 67 -4.34 -11.51 -21.03
N GLU A 68 -5.41 -11.39 -21.83
CA GLU A 68 -5.59 -10.36 -22.85
C GLU A 68 -5.78 -8.95 -22.29
N GLN A 69 -6.27 -8.83 -21.05
CA GLN A 69 -6.49 -7.53 -20.40
C GLN A 69 -5.20 -6.92 -19.82
N VAL A 70 -4.10 -7.67 -19.80
CA VAL A 70 -2.79 -7.16 -19.40
C VAL A 70 -2.23 -6.29 -20.52
N PRO A 71 -1.83 -5.03 -20.24
CA PRO A 71 -1.34 -4.13 -21.28
C PRO A 71 -0.09 -4.70 -21.98
N GLY A 72 -0.06 -4.60 -23.31
CA GLY A 72 1.11 -4.98 -24.10
C GLY A 72 2.26 -3.97 -23.96
N CYS A 73 3.50 -4.38 -24.24
CA CYS A 73 4.65 -3.51 -24.03
C CYS A 73 4.62 -2.25 -24.90
N MET A 74 4.08 -2.32 -26.12
CA MET A 74 3.90 -1.14 -26.97
C MET A 74 2.89 -0.16 -26.37
N THR A 75 1.82 -0.64 -25.73
CA THR A 75 0.84 0.23 -25.08
C THR A 75 1.46 0.99 -23.89
N LEU A 76 2.36 0.34 -23.14
CA LEU A 76 3.10 0.98 -22.04
C LEU A 76 4.13 1.98 -22.57
N LEU A 77 4.75 1.71 -23.71
CA LEU A 77 5.65 2.64 -24.39
C LEU A 77 4.89 3.90 -24.83
N ASP A 78 3.74 3.72 -25.48
CA ASP A 78 2.91 4.84 -25.92
C ASP A 78 2.46 5.68 -24.71
N GLU A 79 2.09 5.05 -23.59
CA GLU A 79 1.74 5.76 -22.37
C GLU A 79 2.91 6.58 -21.80
N PHE A 80 4.14 6.03 -21.84
CA PHE A 80 5.35 6.76 -21.46
C PHE A 80 5.60 7.96 -22.38
N LEU A 81 5.50 7.79 -23.70
CA LEU A 81 5.69 8.87 -24.66
C LEU A 81 4.62 9.95 -24.51
N MET A 82 3.37 9.56 -24.26
CA MET A 82 2.27 10.47 -23.99
C MET A 82 2.47 11.25 -22.68
N CYS A 83 3.11 10.66 -21.67
CA CYS A 83 3.48 11.38 -20.45
C CYS A 83 4.50 12.48 -20.73
N TYR A 84 5.45 12.26 -21.64
CA TYR A 84 6.46 13.24 -22.07
C TYR A 84 6.00 14.19 -23.18
N ALA A 85 4.79 14.03 -23.70
CA ALA A 85 4.27 14.92 -24.73
C ALA A 85 4.27 16.39 -24.25
N LEU A 86 4.48 17.33 -25.20
CA LEU A 86 4.67 18.74 -24.89
C LEU A 86 3.48 19.37 -24.16
N ALA A 87 2.25 19.05 -24.59
CA ALA A 87 1.04 19.61 -24.01
C ALA A 87 0.85 19.27 -22.51
N PRO A 88 0.90 17.99 -22.07
CA PRO A 88 0.78 17.66 -20.65
C PRO A 88 1.96 18.19 -19.81
N GLN A 89 3.18 18.22 -20.37
CA GLN A 89 4.35 18.75 -19.67
C GLN A 89 4.26 20.26 -19.44
N LEU A 90 3.79 21.04 -20.42
CA LEU A 90 3.56 22.47 -20.25
C LEU A 90 2.47 22.74 -19.21
N ARG A 91 1.41 21.92 -19.18
CA ARG A 91 0.33 22.05 -18.20
C ARG A 91 0.81 21.76 -16.78
N SER A 92 1.72 20.79 -16.61
CA SER A 92 2.38 20.49 -15.34
C SER A 92 3.27 21.63 -14.89
N MET A 93 4.12 22.12 -15.79
CA MET A 93 4.98 23.27 -15.53
C MET A 93 4.17 24.50 -15.09
N TYR A 94 3.05 24.77 -15.77
CA TYR A 94 2.16 25.88 -15.39
C TYR A 94 1.50 25.69 -14.02
N ARG A 95 1.08 24.47 -13.65
CA ARG A 95 0.36 24.21 -12.39
C ARG A 95 1.27 24.02 -11.18
N TYR A 96 2.38 23.32 -11.36
CA TYR A 96 3.25 22.85 -10.28
C TYR A 96 4.65 23.45 -10.33
N GLY A 97 5.04 24.11 -11.44
CA GLY A 97 6.40 24.65 -11.61
C GLY A 97 7.46 23.60 -11.94
N GLU A 98 7.05 22.35 -12.18
CA GLU A 98 7.93 21.24 -12.49
C GLU A 98 7.38 20.38 -13.64
N PHE A 99 8.30 19.74 -14.36
CA PHE A 99 7.93 18.70 -15.32
C PHE A 99 7.40 17.48 -14.57
N ARG A 100 6.44 16.77 -15.17
CA ARG A 100 5.92 15.55 -14.55
C ARG A 100 7.00 14.50 -14.49
N ASP A 101 7.09 13.83 -13.34
CA ASP A 101 7.85 12.60 -13.22
C ASP A 101 7.11 11.44 -13.93
N CYS A 102 7.71 10.96 -15.01
CA CYS A 102 7.22 9.86 -15.84
C CYS A 102 8.11 8.61 -15.72
N THR A 103 9.04 8.56 -14.75
CA THR A 103 9.99 7.46 -14.55
C THR A 103 9.29 6.12 -14.30
N TRP A 104 8.24 6.10 -13.49
CA TRP A 104 7.47 4.89 -13.19
C TRP A 104 6.84 4.24 -14.45
N LYS A 105 6.41 5.04 -15.44
CA LYS A 105 5.93 4.52 -16.73
C LYS A 105 7.03 3.85 -17.54
N TRP A 106 8.22 4.44 -17.49
CA TRP A 106 9.40 3.86 -18.14
C TRP A 106 9.82 2.54 -17.50
N GLU A 107 9.74 2.44 -16.18
CA GLU A 107 10.02 1.22 -15.44
C GLU A 107 9.00 0.12 -15.77
N ASP A 108 7.73 0.45 -15.93
CA ASP A 108 6.69 -0.49 -16.35
C ASP A 108 6.95 -1.03 -17.77
N PHE A 109 7.36 -0.15 -18.70
CA PHE A 109 7.78 -0.57 -20.04
C PHE A 109 8.99 -1.53 -20.00
N LYS A 110 10.05 -1.16 -19.28
CA LYS A 110 11.25 -2.00 -19.11
C LYS A 110 10.90 -3.36 -18.51
N TYR A 111 10.00 -3.37 -17.52
CA TYR A 111 9.56 -4.61 -16.90
C TYR A 111 8.79 -5.49 -17.87
N CYS A 112 7.90 -4.91 -18.67
CA CYS A 112 7.20 -5.66 -19.71
C CYS A 112 8.18 -6.32 -20.70
N LEU A 113 9.24 -5.60 -21.08
CA LEU A 113 10.29 -6.18 -21.94
C LEU A 113 11.02 -7.34 -21.25
N SER A 114 11.27 -7.25 -19.95
CA SER A 114 11.91 -8.34 -19.20
C SER A 114 11.05 -9.61 -19.09
N LEU A 115 9.72 -9.46 -19.12
CA LEU A 115 8.76 -10.57 -19.04
C LEU A 115 8.39 -11.16 -20.41
N LYS A 116 8.98 -10.67 -21.51
CA LYS A 116 8.60 -11.07 -22.88
C LYS A 116 8.88 -12.56 -23.17
N SER A 117 9.80 -13.18 -22.42
CA SER A 117 10.15 -14.60 -22.57
C SER A 117 9.26 -15.54 -21.78
N ASP A 118 8.46 -15.03 -20.86
CA ASP A 118 7.66 -15.84 -19.95
C ASP A 118 6.29 -16.19 -20.57
N ASP A 119 5.69 -17.27 -20.08
CA ASP A 119 4.34 -17.66 -20.47
C ASP A 119 3.32 -16.56 -20.15
N GLU A 120 2.25 -16.44 -20.95
CA GLU A 120 1.26 -15.38 -20.80
C GLU A 120 0.57 -15.35 -19.43
N GLU A 121 0.33 -16.53 -18.84
CA GLU A 121 -0.23 -16.66 -17.49
C GLU A 121 0.77 -16.22 -16.42
N MET A 122 2.05 -16.57 -16.58
CA MET A 122 3.11 -16.17 -15.66
C MET A 122 3.34 -14.66 -15.73
N ARG A 123 3.40 -14.10 -16.94
CA ARG A 123 3.45 -12.66 -17.19
C ARG A 123 2.32 -11.92 -16.49
N ARG A 124 1.09 -12.44 -16.58
CA ARG A 124 -0.07 -11.87 -15.89
C ARG A 124 0.12 -11.87 -14.36
N LYS A 125 0.49 -13.01 -13.78
CA LYS A 125 0.70 -13.11 -12.31
C LYS A 125 1.79 -12.16 -11.84
N LEU A 126 2.91 -12.08 -12.57
CA LEU A 126 4.03 -11.18 -12.27
C LEU A 126 3.67 -9.70 -12.46
N TRP A 127 2.80 -9.39 -13.41
CA TRP A 127 2.25 -8.04 -13.59
C TRP A 127 1.38 -7.63 -12.41
N ILE A 128 0.41 -8.47 -12.03
CA ILE A 128 -0.48 -8.28 -10.86
C ILE A 128 0.36 -8.08 -9.61
N LYS A 129 1.32 -8.96 -9.33
CA LYS A 129 2.15 -8.85 -8.13
C LYS A 129 2.91 -7.51 -8.04
N ARG A 130 3.62 -7.13 -9.11
CA ARG A 130 4.37 -5.86 -9.14
C ARG A 130 3.43 -4.67 -8.96
N ARG A 131 2.27 -4.70 -9.62
CA ARG A 131 1.30 -3.63 -9.54
C ARG A 131 0.70 -3.57 -8.13
N ALA A 132 0.48 -4.70 -7.46
CA ALA A 132 0.05 -4.78 -6.06
C ALA A 132 1.10 -4.18 -5.13
N GLU A 133 2.37 -4.52 -5.29
CA GLU A 133 3.47 -3.93 -4.52
C GLU A 133 3.55 -2.40 -4.69
N TRP A 134 3.39 -1.89 -5.92
CA TRP A 134 3.39 -0.45 -6.21
C TRP A 134 2.26 0.28 -5.49
N TRP A 135 1.04 -0.28 -5.56
CA TRP A 135 -0.14 0.27 -4.92
C TRP A 135 -0.09 0.14 -3.39
N ALA A 136 0.43 -0.97 -2.87
CA ALA A 136 0.61 -1.21 -1.44
C ALA A 136 1.59 -0.21 -0.83
N LYS A 137 2.75 0.00 -1.45
CA LYS A 137 3.72 1.01 -1.00
C LYS A 137 3.09 2.39 -0.84
N ARG A 138 2.24 2.77 -1.80
CA ARG A 138 1.61 4.08 -1.85
C ARG A 138 0.44 4.24 -0.87
N ARG A 139 -0.26 3.16 -0.53
CA ARG A 139 -1.30 3.16 0.52
C ARG A 139 -0.71 3.12 1.93
N VAL A 140 0.44 2.48 2.09
CA VAL A 140 1.10 2.37 3.40
C VAL A 140 1.69 3.70 3.88
N ASP A 141 2.02 4.61 2.96
CA ASP A 141 2.59 5.94 3.26
C ASP A 141 1.65 6.87 4.05
N GLY A 142 0.40 6.46 4.28
CA GLY A 142 -0.58 7.15 5.12
C GLY A 142 -1.70 7.79 4.29
N SER A 143 -2.95 7.50 4.66
CA SER A 143 -4.13 8.13 4.07
C SER A 143 -4.60 9.29 4.95
N SER A 144 -5.35 10.25 4.40
CA SER A 144 -6.06 11.24 5.21
C SER A 144 -7.10 10.61 6.14
N GLU A 145 -7.47 9.35 5.88
CA GLU A 145 -8.37 8.56 6.72
C GLU A 145 -7.73 8.15 8.05
N ASP A 146 -6.41 7.95 8.09
CA ASP A 146 -5.66 7.59 9.31
C ASP A 146 -5.79 8.68 10.40
N VAL A 147 -6.19 9.92 10.04
CA VAL A 147 -6.49 11.01 10.99
C VAL A 147 -7.71 10.69 11.86
N TRP A 148 -8.68 9.91 11.36
CA TRP A 148 -9.87 9.55 12.12
C TRP A 148 -9.56 8.54 13.24
N ASP A 149 -8.59 7.65 13.02
CA ASP A 149 -8.14 6.70 14.04
C ASP A 149 -7.48 7.39 15.24
N VAL A 150 -6.93 8.60 15.03
CA VAL A 150 -6.34 9.42 16.10
C VAL A 150 -7.43 10.11 16.94
N ARG A 151 -8.62 10.33 16.38
CA ARG A 151 -9.71 11.06 17.05
C ARG A 151 -10.48 10.12 17.99
N ARG A 152 -10.38 10.39 19.30
CA ARG A 152 -11.13 9.63 20.33
C ARG A 152 -12.58 10.07 20.52
N GLU A 153 -12.89 11.33 20.23
CA GLU A 153 -14.21 11.91 20.48
C GLU A 153 -14.75 12.64 19.24
N PRO A 154 -16.06 12.52 18.94
CA PRO A 154 -16.67 13.23 17.81
C PRO A 154 -16.60 14.76 18.02
N PRO A 155 -16.51 15.55 16.94
CA PRO A 155 -16.54 17.00 17.06
C PRO A 155 -17.87 17.47 17.66
N LYS A 156 -17.81 18.40 18.62
CA LYS A 156 -19.02 19.01 19.20
C LYS A 156 -19.77 19.77 18.11
N ASN A 157 -21.09 19.56 18.02
CA ASN A 157 -22.01 20.25 17.09
C ASN A 157 -21.74 20.00 15.59
N PHE A 158 -21.46 18.76 15.19
CA PHE A 158 -21.36 18.36 13.78
C PHE A 158 -22.32 17.21 13.45
N PRO A 159 -23.12 17.29 12.37
CA PRO A 159 -23.35 18.47 11.52
C PRO A 159 -24.01 19.61 12.33
N PRO A 160 -23.76 20.89 12.00
CA PRO A 160 -24.43 21.99 12.68
C PRO A 160 -25.93 21.84 12.48
N LEU A 161 -26.68 21.84 13.58
CA LEU A 161 -28.14 21.90 13.51
C LEU A 161 -28.48 23.24 12.88
N VAL A 162 -29.05 23.22 11.66
CA VAL A 162 -29.63 24.41 11.06
C VAL A 162 -30.74 24.85 12.01
N THR A 163 -30.56 26.01 12.64
CA THR A 163 -31.64 26.66 13.38
C THR A 163 -32.76 26.94 12.39
N GLU A 164 -33.97 26.49 12.70
CA GLU A 164 -35.14 26.52 11.79
C GLU A 164 -35.51 27.93 11.27
N GLU A 165 -34.90 28.98 11.81
CA GLU A 165 -35.04 30.36 11.35
C GLU A 165 -34.60 30.56 9.88
N ILE A 166 -33.67 29.76 9.36
CA ILE A 166 -33.17 29.92 7.97
C ILE A 166 -34.07 29.18 6.95
N THR A 167 -34.76 28.12 7.38
CA THR A 167 -35.67 27.35 6.51
C THR A 167 -36.99 28.06 6.21
N SER A 168 -37.43 28.99 7.07
CA SER A 168 -38.60 29.84 6.77
C SER A 168 -38.31 30.92 5.73
N GLU A 169 -37.07 31.39 5.62
CA GLU A 169 -36.70 32.46 4.68
C GLU A 169 -36.39 31.93 3.26
N SER A 170 -35.93 30.68 3.11
CA SER A 170 -35.67 30.10 1.79
C SER A 170 -36.88 29.44 1.12
N SER A 171 -38.04 29.41 1.79
CA SER A 171 -39.27 28.76 1.29
C SER A 171 -40.30 29.76 0.74
N THR A 172 -40.02 31.07 0.82
CA THR A 172 -40.86 32.13 0.25
C THR A 172 -40.08 32.92 -0.80
N THR A 173 -39.92 32.35 -2.00
CA THR A 173 -39.78 33.08 -3.28
C THR A 173 -40.02 32.11 -4.41
#